data_AF-A0A811MFL8-F1
#
_entry.id   AF-A0A811MFL8-F1
#
_cell.length_a   1.000
_cell.length_b   1.000
_cell.length_c   1.000
_cell.angle_alpha   90.00
_cell.angle_beta   90.00
_cell.angle_gamma   90.00
#
_symmetry.space_group_name_H-M   'P 1'
#
loop_
_entity.id
_entity.type
_entity.pdbx_description
1 polymer ?
#
loop_
_entity_poly.entity_id
_entity_poly.type
_entity_poly.pdbx_seq_one_letter_code
_entity_poly.pdbx_strand_id
1 'polypeptide(L)' 'MARGNATVPAMEMTKWFDTNYHFIVPKLGPNTKFSYTSHKAANEYKVAKATNS' A
#
# COMPACT_ATOMS: atom_id res chain seq x y z
N MET A 1 9.22 1.22 1.65
CA MET A 1 8.54 0.14 2.38
C MET A 1 8.62 -1.20 1.63
N ALA A 2 8.15 -1.27 0.38
CA ALA A 2 8.01 -2.55 -0.32
C ALA A 2 9.29 -3.35 -0.58
N ARG A 3 10.42 -2.69 -0.87
CA ARG A 3 11.69 -3.38 -1.21
C ARG A 3 12.91 -2.88 -0.42
N GLY A 4 12.70 -2.04 0.59
CA GLY A 4 13.79 -1.37 1.30
C GLY A 4 14.58 -0.40 0.40
N ASN A 5 15.74 0.03 0.86
CA ASN A 5 16.78 0.72 0.11
C ASN A 5 18.16 0.36 0.71
N ALA A 6 19.24 1.00 0.27
CA ALA A 6 20.61 0.68 0.70
C ALA A 6 20.85 0.77 2.21
N THR A 7 20.01 1.50 2.96
CA THR A 7 20.20 1.76 4.40
C THR A 7 19.03 1.29 5.25
N VAL A 8 17.89 0.93 4.65
CA VAL A 8 16.66 0.55 5.37
C VAL A 8 16.08 -0.74 4.78
N PRO A 9 15.84 -1.78 5.59
CA PRO A 9 15.27 -3.03 5.10
C PRO A 9 13.83 -2.89 4.61
N ALA A 10 13.39 -3.84 3.78
CA ALA A 10 11.99 -3.96 3.39
C ALA A 10 11.09 -4.32 4.59
N MET A 11 9.80 -4.02 4.46
CA MET A 11 8.80 -4.52 5.41
C MET A 11 8.53 -6.02 5.18
N GLU A 12 8.11 -6.70 6.24
CA GLU A 12 7.76 -8.12 6.21
C GLU A 12 6.64 -8.38 5.19
N MET A 13 6.75 -9.51 4.49
CA MET A 13 5.72 -10.01 3.59
C MET A 13 5.21 -11.36 4.07
N THR A 14 3.89 -11.55 4.03
CA THR A 14 3.24 -12.83 4.37
C THR A 14 2.24 -13.23 3.29
N LYS A 15 1.89 -14.52 3.26
CA LYS A 15 0.88 -15.03 2.33
C LYS A 15 -0.47 -14.39 2.60
N TRP A 16 -1.16 -14.05 1.52
CA TRP A 16 -2.56 -13.65 1.57
C TRP A 16 -3.43 -14.89 1.67
N PHE A 17 -3.85 -15.21 2.90
CA PHE A 17 -4.64 -16.40 3.22
C PHE A 17 -4.01 -17.68 2.63
N ASP A 18 -4.82 -18.51 1.99
CA ASP A 18 -4.46 -19.75 1.32
C ASP A 18 -3.98 -19.54 -0.13
N THR A 19 -3.90 -18.30 -0.58
CA THR A 19 -3.43 -17.98 -1.94
C THR A 19 -1.90 -17.95 -2.01
N ASN A 20 -1.36 -17.97 -3.23
CA ASN A 20 0.07 -17.76 -3.49
C ASN A 20 0.45 -16.27 -3.56
N TYR A 21 -0.49 -15.35 -3.35
CA TYR A 21 -0.20 -13.93 -3.29
C TYR A 21 0.46 -13.56 -1.96
N HIS A 22 1.38 -12.60 -1.98
CA HIS A 22 2.06 -12.11 -0.77
C HIS A 22 1.84 -10.61 -0.62
N PHE A 23 1.48 -10.17 0.59
CA PHE A 23 1.25 -8.76 0.90
C PHE A 23 2.22 -8.27 1.96
N ILE A 24 2.44 -6.95 2.00
CA ILE A 24 3.28 -6.31 3.02
C ILE A 24 2.47 -6.16 4.31
N VAL A 25 2.96 -6.71 5.41
CA VAL A 25 2.32 -6.63 6.71
C VAL A 25 2.43 -5.19 7.26
N PRO A 26 1.31 -4.48 7.53
CA PRO A 26 1.36 -3.15 8.12
C PRO A 26 1.93 -3.19 9.55
N LYS A 27 2.89 -2.32 9.85
CA LYS A 27 3.41 -2.13 11.22
C LYS A 27 2.67 -0.96 11.87
N LEU A 28 1.77 -1.27 12.80
CA LEU A 28 0.99 -0.30 13.57
C LEU A 28 1.45 -0.33 15.04
N GLY A 29 1.53 0.84 15.68
CA GLY A 29 1.82 0.96 17.10
C GLY A 29 1.06 2.13 17.73
N PRO A 30 1.14 2.31 19.06
CA PRO A 30 0.41 3.37 19.77
C PRO A 30 0.69 4.79 19.27
N ASN A 31 1.88 4.99 18.68
CA ASN A 31 2.33 6.28 18.15
C ASN A 31 2.04 6.47 16.65
N THR A 32 1.40 5.50 15.99
CA THR A 32 1.06 5.61 14.56
C THR A 32 -0.04 6.66 14.38
N LYS A 33 0.29 7.78 13.73
CA LYS A 33 -0.68 8.81 13.36
C LYS A 33 -1.22 8.54 11.96
N PHE A 34 -2.51 8.26 11.86
CA PHE A 34 -3.18 8.10 10.57
C PHE A 34 -3.50 9.47 9.95
N SER A 35 -3.28 9.60 8.65
CA SER A 35 -3.64 10.79 7.88
C SER A 35 -3.95 10.41 6.43
N TYR A 36 -4.70 11.27 5.74
CA TYR A 36 -5.05 11.03 4.35
C TYR A 36 -3.91 11.43 3.42
N THR A 37 -2.99 10.49 3.16
CA THR A 37 -1.73 10.76 2.43
C THR A 37 -1.72 10.25 0.99
N SER A 38 -2.61 9.32 0.63
CA SER A 38 -2.67 8.74 -0.71
C SER A 38 -4.02 8.98 -1.36
N HIS A 39 -4.02 9.65 -2.51
CA HIS A 39 -5.21 10.00 -3.29
C HIS A 39 -5.44 9.05 -4.47
N LYS A 40 -4.77 7.88 -4.48
CA LYS A 40 -4.77 6.93 -5.59
C LYS A 40 -6.18 6.59 -6.06
N ALA A 41 -7.06 6.20 -5.13
CA ALA A 41 -8.43 5.81 -5.47
C ALA A 41 -9.22 6.95 -6.16
N ALA A 42 -9.12 8.18 -5.63
CA ALA A 42 -9.81 9.34 -6.21
C ALA A 42 -9.24 9.70 -7.59
N ASN A 43 -7.94 9.58 -7.77
CA ASN A 43 -7.29 9.85 -9.05
C ASN A 43 -7.67 8.80 -10.10
N GLU A 44 -7.65 7.51 -9.75
CA GLU A 44 -8.05 6.42 -10.65
C GLU A 44 -9.52 6.53 -11.08
N TYR A 45 -10.39 6.92 -10.17
CA TYR A 45 -11.78 7.21 -10.51
C TYR A 45 -11.91 8.36 -11.52
N LYS A 46 -11.19 9.47 -11.31
CA LYS A 46 -11.21 10.60 -12.25
C LYS A 46 -10.70 10.21 -13.64
N VAL A 47 -9.64 9.39 -13.70
CA VAL A 47 -9.12 8.82 -14.95
C VAL A 47 -10.19 7.98 -15.63
N ALA A 48 -10.77 7.00 -14.93
CA ALA A 48 -11.80 6.14 -15.49
C ALA A 48 -13.03 6.92 -15.99
N LYS A 49 -13.44 7.96 -15.25
CA LYS A 49 -14.53 8.86 -15.67
C LYS A 49 -14.20 9.62 -16.96
N ALA A 50 -12.97 10.12 -17.09
CA ALA A 50 -12.53 10.87 -18.26
C ALA A 50 -12.34 9.98 -19.50
N THR A 51 -11.93 8.72 -19.34
CA THR A 51 -11.72 7.78 -20.45
C THR A 51 -13.03 7.17 -20.99
N ASN A 52 -14.10 7.15 -20.19
CA ASN A 52 -15.43 6.68 -20.60
C ASN A 52 -16.31 7.80 -21.21
N SER A 53 -15.72 8.93 -21.60
CA SER A 53 -16.38 10.06 -22.29
C SER A 53 -15.83 10.19 -23.71
#